data_AF-A0A4E0R1F0-F1
#
_entry.id   AF-A0A4E0R1F0-F1
#
_cell.length_a   1.000
_cell.length_b   1.000
_cell.length_c   1.000
_cell.angle_alpha   90.00
_cell.angle_beta   90.00
_cell.angle_gamma   90.00
#
_symmetry.space_group_name_H-M   'P 1'
#
loop_
_entity.id
_entity.type
_entity.pdbx_description
1 polymer ?
#
loop_
_entity_poly.entity_id
_entity_poly.type
_entity_poly.pdbx_seq_one_letter_code
_entity_poly.pdbx_strand_id
1 'polypeptide(L)'
;MLTLPSGLEQNFDNFVYKYEEAKKVEYVTSIERRGILQRSREYVVESLDVRFNHVPETVVKKIQSIDDSSLLTKLLREAILVESIEAFEKRLKKQGKH
;
A
#
# COMPACT_ATOMS: atom_id res chain seq x y z
N MET A 1 42.97 -7.34 27.75
CA MET A 1 41.81 -7.13 26.86
C MET A 1 41.47 -8.46 26.22
N LEU A 2 40.20 -8.83 26.16
CA LEU A 2 39.77 -10.02 25.40
C LEU A 2 39.70 -9.64 23.93
N THR A 3 40.66 -10.11 23.14
CA THR A 3 40.68 -9.92 21.68
C THR A 3 40.11 -11.15 21.01
N LEU A 4 39.14 -10.96 20.12
CA LEU A 4 38.63 -12.07 19.30
C LEU A 4 39.72 -12.55 18.34
N PRO A 5 39.81 -13.87 18.09
CA PRO A 5 40.62 -14.38 16.98
C PRO A 5 40.16 -13.76 15.66
N SER A 6 41.08 -13.47 14.75
CA SER A 6 40.83 -12.72 13.51
C SER A 6 39.67 -13.26 12.66
N GLY A 7 39.49 -14.58 12.61
CA GLY A 7 38.36 -15.18 11.89
C GLY A 7 36.99 -14.93 12.53
N LEU A 8 36.94 -14.81 13.87
CA LEU A 8 35.71 -14.48 14.59
C LEU A 8 35.40 -12.98 14.49
N GLU A 9 36.43 -12.14 14.49
CA GLU A 9 36.30 -10.69 14.29
C GLU A 9 35.68 -10.39 12.91
N GLN A 10 36.20 -11.01 11.85
CA GLN A 10 35.67 -10.84 10.50
C GLN A 10 34.23 -11.36 10.35
N ASN A 11 33.86 -12.44 11.04
CA ASN A 11 32.49 -12.93 11.05
C ASN A 11 31.55 -12.00 11.81
N PHE A 12 32.03 -11.42 12.90
CA PHE A 12 31.28 -10.46 13.70
C PHE A 12 31.04 -9.17 12.90
N ASP A 13 32.06 -8.63 12.26
CA ASP A 13 31.95 -7.43 11.41
C ASP A 13 30.95 -7.64 10.26
N ASN A 14 31.01 -8.80 9.60
CA ASN A 14 30.05 -9.15 8.55
C ASN A 14 28.61 -9.28 9.07
N PHE A 15 28.41 -9.81 10.28
CA PHE A 15 27.09 -9.90 10.90
C PHE A 15 26.55 -8.51 11.25
N VAL A 16 27.37 -7.67 11.87
CA VAL A 16 27.02 -6.29 12.23
C VAL A 16 26.65 -5.50 10.97
N TYR A 17 27.49 -5.56 9.92
CA TYR A 17 27.23 -4.90 8.65
C TYR A 17 25.88 -5.32 8.04
N LYS A 18 25.61 -6.63 7.93
CA LYS A 18 24.33 -7.12 7.38
C LYS A 18 23.13 -6.69 8.21
N TYR A 19 23.25 -6.68 9.52
CA TYR A 19 22.18 -6.27 10.43
C TYR A 19 21.91 -4.76 10.36
N GLU A 20 22.96 -3.95 10.28
CA GLU A 20 22.85 -2.50 10.09
C GLU A 20 22.29 -2.15 8.71
N GLU A 21 22.74 -2.80 7.63
CA GLU A 21 22.20 -2.61 6.28
C GLU A 21 20.72 -3.01 6.20
N ALA A 22 20.33 -4.10 6.86
CA ALA A 22 18.92 -4.44 7.01
C ALA A 22 18.17 -3.30 7.73
N LYS A 23 18.65 -2.85 8.89
CA LYS A 23 18.02 -1.74 9.62
C LYS A 23 17.97 -0.40 8.87
N LYS A 24 18.86 -0.16 7.90
CA LYS A 24 18.90 1.08 7.11
C LYS A 24 17.74 1.21 6.13
N VAL A 25 17.08 0.11 5.76
CA VAL A 25 15.82 0.19 5.02
C VAL A 25 14.67 0.23 6.02
N GLU A 26 13.80 1.24 5.90
CA GLU A 26 12.58 1.31 6.69
C GLU A 26 11.71 0.08 6.34
N TYR A 27 11.81 -0.98 7.14
CA TYR A 27 11.05 -2.19 6.93
C TYR A 27 9.60 -1.97 7.33
N VAL A 28 8.78 -1.59 6.36
CA VAL A 28 7.32 -1.73 6.51
C VAL A 28 7.03 -3.22 6.61
N THR A 29 6.64 -3.69 7.80
CA THR A 29 6.28 -5.09 8.07
C THR A 29 5.07 -5.52 7.24
N SER A 30 4.85 -6.84 7.10
CA SER A 30 3.70 -7.36 6.35
C SER A 30 2.34 -6.93 6.93
N ILE A 31 2.27 -6.66 8.24
CA ILE A 31 1.08 -6.12 8.89
C ILE A 31 0.88 -4.66 8.49
N GLU A 32 1.93 -3.84 8.54
CA GLU A 32 1.88 -2.43 8.15
C GLU A 32 1.53 -2.26 6.68
N ARG A 33 2.10 -3.09 5.78
CA ARG A 33 1.74 -3.07 4.35
C ARG A 33 0.26 -3.36 4.11
N ARG A 34 -0.30 -4.34 4.84
CA ARG A 34 -1.73 -4.64 4.77
C ARG A 34 -2.59 -3.49 5.33
N GLY A 35 -2.14 -2.86 6.42
CA GLY A 35 -2.82 -1.71 7.00
C GLY A 35 -2.86 -0.51 6.05
N ILE A 36 -1.74 -0.22 5.38
CA ILE A 36 -1.65 0.85 4.36
C ILE A 36 -2.61 0.55 3.21
N LEU A 37 -2.58 -0.67 2.68
CA LEU A 37 -3.43 -1.09 1.57
C LEU A 37 -4.93 -1.00 1.92
N GLN A 38 -5.29 -1.49 3.10
CA GLN A 38 -6.67 -1.45 3.60
C GLN A 38 -7.16 -0.01 3.77
N ARG A 39 -6.35 0.85 4.38
CA ARG A 39 -6.66 2.27 4.54
C ARG A 39 -6.81 2.99 3.20
N SER A 40 -5.97 2.68 2.21
CA SER A 40 -6.11 3.22 0.86
C SER A 40 -7.45 2.85 0.21
N ARG A 41 -7.96 1.63 0.42
CA ARG A 41 -9.29 1.21 -0.06
C ARG A 41 -10.40 1.99 0.64
N GLU A 42 -10.31 2.11 1.96
CA GLU A 42 -11.28 2.85 2.78
C GLU A 42 -11.37 4.31 2.35
N TYR A 43 -10.25 4.99 2.10
CA TYR A 43 -10.27 6.39 1.65
C TYR A 43 -10.93 6.58 0.29
N VAL A 44 -10.78 5.63 -0.64
CA VAL A 44 -11.48 5.72 -1.93
C VAL A 44 -12.98 5.60 -1.69
N VAL A 45 -13.43 4.62 -0.90
CA VAL A 45 -14.85 4.39 -0.61
C VAL A 45 -15.46 5.59 0.13
N GLU A 46 -14.80 6.06 1.19
CA GLU A 46 -15.22 7.22 1.98
C GLU A 46 -15.37 8.47 1.11
N SER A 47 -14.40 8.74 0.22
CA SER A 47 -14.45 9.90 -0.66
C SER A 47 -15.64 9.83 -1.63
N LEU A 48 -15.99 8.64 -2.10
CA LEU A 48 -17.17 8.44 -2.95
C LEU A 48 -18.46 8.59 -2.14
N ASP A 49 -18.51 8.07 -0.92
CA ASP A 49 -19.68 8.12 -0.05
C ASP A 49 -20.00 9.56 0.36
N VAL A 50 -18.99 10.33 0.79
CA VAL A 50 -19.13 11.75 1.13
C VAL A 50 -19.62 12.58 -0.06
N ARG A 51 -19.17 12.28 -1.28
CA ARG A 51 -19.53 13.06 -2.46
C ARG A 51 -20.87 12.70 -3.06
N PHE A 52 -21.25 11.43 -3.01
CA PHE A 52 -22.42 10.92 -3.72
C PHE A 52 -23.52 10.40 -2.79
N ASN A 53 -23.33 10.44 -1.47
CA ASN A 53 -24.22 9.95 -0.41
C ASN A 53 -24.60 8.45 -0.53
N HIS A 54 -23.99 7.73 -1.46
CA HIS A 54 -24.19 6.31 -1.67
C HIS A 54 -23.10 5.76 -2.59
N VAL A 55 -22.48 4.65 -2.18
CA VAL A 55 -21.56 3.88 -3.03
C VAL A 55 -22.15 2.50 -3.30
N PRO A 56 -22.37 2.12 -4.58
CA PRO A 56 -22.88 0.80 -4.91
C PRO A 56 -21.98 -0.31 -4.37
N GLU A 57 -22.57 -1.36 -3.80
CA GLU A 57 -21.83 -2.49 -3.21
C GLU A 57 -20.87 -3.16 -4.22
N THR A 58 -21.24 -3.15 -5.50
CA THR A 58 -20.43 -3.67 -6.60
C THR A 58 -19.12 -2.89 -6.77
N VAL A 59 -19.14 -1.58 -6.53
CA VAL A 59 -17.95 -0.70 -6.56
C VAL A 59 -17.08 -0.96 -5.35
N VAL A 60 -17.68 -1.06 -4.17
CA VAL A 60 -16.98 -1.38 -2.92
C VAL A 60 -16.23 -2.69 -3.05
N LYS A 61 -16.89 -3.77 -3.49
CA LYS A 61 -16.26 -5.09 -3.69
C LYS A 61 -15.09 -5.04 -4.65
N LYS A 62 -15.21 -4.29 -5.75
CA LYS A 62 -14.11 -4.11 -6.72
C LYS A 62 -12.93 -3.39 -6.10
N ILE A 63 -13.17 -2.30 -5.37
CA ILE A 63 -12.09 -1.55 -4.69
C ILE A 63 -11.39 -2.46 -3.67
N GLN A 64 -12.16 -3.24 -2.90
CA GLN A 64 -11.61 -4.17 -1.91
C GLN A 64 -10.74 -5.27 -2.51
N SER A 65 -10.96 -5.65 -3.76
CA SER A 65 -10.11 -6.64 -4.47
C SER A 65 -8.81 -6.09 -5.06
N ILE A 66 -8.56 -4.77 -4.98
CA ILE A 66 -7.36 -4.15 -5.57
C ILE A 66 -6.19 -4.24 -4.59
N ASP A 67 -5.13 -4.96 -4.96
CA ASP A 67 -3.89 -5.06 -4.18
C ASP A 67 -2.79 -4.08 -4.62
N ASP A 68 -3.04 -3.24 -5.63
CA ASP A 68 -2.12 -2.20 -6.10
C ASP A 68 -2.40 -0.84 -5.42
N SER A 69 -1.52 -0.45 -4.50
CA SER A 69 -1.57 0.84 -3.79
C SER A 69 -1.45 2.05 -4.71
N SER A 70 -0.68 1.94 -5.80
CA SER A 70 -0.54 3.03 -6.79
C SER A 70 -1.85 3.24 -7.55
N LEU A 71 -2.53 2.15 -7.91
CA LEU A 71 -3.85 2.20 -8.51
C LEU A 71 -4.88 2.81 -7.55
N LEU A 72 -4.89 2.40 -6.27
CA LEU A 72 -5.78 2.97 -5.25
C LEU A 72 -5.55 4.47 -5.07
N THR A 73 -4.29 4.92 -5.07
CA THR A 73 -3.95 6.35 -5.01
C THR A 73 -4.48 7.12 -6.21
N LYS A 74 -4.41 6.55 -7.42
CA LYS A 74 -5.03 7.15 -8.63
C LYS A 74 -6.55 7.19 -8.50
N LEU A 75 -7.17 6.10 -8.07
CA LEU A 75 -8.61 6.01 -7.87
C LEU A 75 -9.10 7.00 -6.82
N LEU A 76 -8.34 7.27 -5.77
CA LEU A 76 -8.68 8.30 -4.78
C LEU A 76 -8.77 9.69 -5.43
N ARG A 77 -7.78 10.06 -6.26
CA ARG A 77 -7.82 11.32 -7.00
C ARG A 77 -9.02 11.38 -7.95
N GLU A 78 -9.30 10.29 -8.65
CA GLU A 78 -10.46 10.17 -9.54
C GLU A 78 -11.79 10.31 -8.75
N ALA A 79 -11.88 9.68 -7.59
CA ALA A 79 -13.04 9.77 -6.71
C ALA A 79 -13.32 11.21 -6.26
N ILE A 80 -12.32 12.10 -6.25
CA ILE A 80 -12.48 13.53 -5.95
C ILE A 80 -12.88 14.33 -7.20
N LEU A 81 -12.42 13.94 -8.39
CA LEU A 81 -12.55 14.74 -9.61
C LEU A 81 -13.79 14.41 -10.46
N VAL A 82 -14.27 13.16 -10.42
CA VAL A 82 -15.41 12.72 -11.25
C VAL A 82 -16.71 13.42 -10.87
N GLU A 83 -17.57 13.72 -11.84
CA GLU A 83 -18.82 14.45 -11.59
C GLU A 83 -19.94 13.56 -11.03
N SER A 84 -19.83 12.23 -11.18
CA SER A 84 -20.84 11.27 -10.71
C SER A 84 -20.24 9.90 -10.38
N ILE A 85 -21.00 9.08 -9.66
CA ILE A 85 -20.60 7.71 -9.33
C ILE A 85 -20.51 6.82 -10.59
N GLU A 86 -21.38 7.02 -11.58
CA GLU A 86 -21.36 6.28 -12.84
C GLU A 86 -20.10 6.60 -13.66
N ALA A 87 -19.65 7.87 -13.62
CA ALA A 87 -18.40 8.27 -14.25
C ALA A 87 -17.20 7.58 -13.60
N PHE A 88 -17.20 7.46 -12.27
CA PHE A 88 -16.20 6.69 -11.53
C PHE A 88 -16.24 5.21 -11.91
N GLU A 89 -17.42 4.58 -11.93
CA GLU A 89 -17.56 3.17 -12.30
C GLU A 89 -16.99 2.84 -13.69
N LYS A 90 -17.24 3.71 -14.67
CA LYS A 90 -16.71 3.55 -16.03
C LYS A 90 -15.18 3.55 -16.02
N ARG A 91 -14.56 4.44 -15.25
CA ARG A 91 -13.09 4.48 -15.09
C ARG A 91 -12.57 3.25 -14.37
N LEU A 92 -13.24 2.80 -13.31
CA LEU A 92 -12.89 1.59 -12.57
C LEU A 92 -12.93 0.34 -13.47
N LYS A 93 -13.94 0.20 -14.34
CA LYS A 93 -14.05 -0.89 -15.32
C LYS A 93 -12.93 -0.87 -16.36
N LYS A 94 -12.40 0.30 -16.71
CA LYS A 94 -11.30 0.44 -17.67
C LYS A 94 -9.95 -0.02 -17.08
N GLN A 95 -9.75 0.17 -15.77
CA GLN A 95 -8.50 -0.15 -15.08
C GLN A 95 -8.35 -1.67 -14.81
N GLY A 96 -9.43 -2.44 -14.78
CA GLY A 96 -9.41 -3.89 -14.55
C GLY A 96 -9.24 -4.77 -15.80
N LYS A 97 -8.70 -4.21 -16.90
CA LYS A 97 -8.54 -4.89 -18.20
C LYS A 97 -7.09 -5.25 -18.57
N HIS A 98 -6.20 -5.34 -17.59
CA HIS A 98 -4.82 -5.76 -17.78
C HIS A 98 -4.58 -7.16 -17.22
#